data_AF-A0A1I7HE04-F1
#
_entry.id   AF-A0A1I7HE04-F1
#
_cell.length_a   1.000
_cell.length_b   1.000
_cell.length_c   1.000
_cell.angle_alpha   90.00
_cell.angle_beta   90.00
_cell.angle_gamma   90.00
#
_symmetry.space_group_name_H-M   'P 1'
#
loop_
_entity.id
_entity.type
_entity.pdbx_description
1 polymer ?
#
loop_
_entity_poly.entity_id
_entity_poly.type
_entity_poly.pdbx_seq_one_letter_code
_entity_poly.pdbx_strand_id
1 'polypeptide(L)' 'MPYTVEITTLAAQVDGEERPARLYQLPDPFSTLAEAKEAAVTHIAGLGLDPSCVLYNVFDREGFTVASNAEQMAGSG' A
#
# COMPACT_ATOMS: atom_id res chain seq x y z
N MET A 1 10.60 14.25 -8.60
CA MET A 1 11.52 13.41 -7.80
C MET A 1 10.90 12.01 -7.79
N PRO A 2 11.64 10.91 -7.98
CA PRO A 2 11.02 9.59 -8.07
C PRO A 2 10.51 9.15 -6.69
N TYR A 3 9.22 8.80 -6.63
CA TYR A 3 8.58 8.20 -5.46
C TYR A 3 8.41 6.70 -5.69
N THR A 4 8.56 5.90 -4.64
CA THR A 4 8.26 4.47 -4.70
C THR A 4 7.15 4.13 -3.74
N VAL A 5 6.40 3.06 -4.06
CA VAL A 5 5.29 2.59 -3.23
C VAL A 5 5.61 1.18 -2.78
N GLU A 6 5.58 0.96 -1.48
CA GLU A 6 5.56 -0.38 -0.88
C GLU A 6 4.14 -0.70 -0.44
N ILE A 7 3.71 -1.91 -0.76
CA ILE A 7 2.44 -2.48 -0.32
C ILE A 7 2.76 -3.62 0.64
N THR A 8 2.14 -3.58 1.81
CA THR A 8 2.14 -4.67 2.78
C THR A 8 0.72 -5.19 2.92
N THR A 9 0.45 -6.40 2.45
CA THR A 9 -0.82 -7.09 2.71
C THR A 9 -0.65 -7.92 3.97
N LEU A 10 -1.55 -7.78 4.92
CA LEU A 10 -1.63 -8.62 6.12
C LEU A 10 -2.22 -9.98 5.76
N ALA A 11 -2.00 -10.97 6.62
CA ALA A 11 -2.64 -12.26 6.47
C ALA A 11 -4.16 -12.07 6.62
N ALA A 12 -4.91 -12.54 5.62
CA ALA A 12 -6.36 -12.39 5.58
C ALA A 12 -6.99 -13.65 4.99
N GLN A 13 -8.20 -13.98 5.46
CA GLN A 13 -9.02 -15.00 4.81
C GLN A 13 -9.83 -14.35 3.70
N VAL A 14 -9.58 -14.76 2.46
CA VAL A 14 -10.33 -14.31 1.28
C VAL A 14 -10.96 -15.54 0.65
N ASP A 15 -12.29 -15.55 0.52
CA ASP A 15 -13.05 -16.66 -0.05
C ASP A 15 -12.74 -18.04 0.56
N GLY A 16 -12.39 -18.08 1.86
CA GLY A 16 -12.05 -19.31 2.57
C GLY A 16 -10.63 -19.84 2.31
N GLU A 17 -9.82 -19.11 1.54
CA GLU A 17 -8.39 -19.35 1.38
C GLU A 17 -7.58 -18.39 2.26
N GLU A 18 -6.61 -18.94 2.99
CA GLU A 18 -5.68 -18.14 3.79
C GLU A 18 -4.66 -17.50 2.86
N ARG A 19 -4.73 -16.18 2.70
CA ARG A 19 -3.72 -15.41 1.98
C ARG A 19 -2.63 -15.00 2.96
N PRO A 20 -1.36 -15.42 2.74
CA PRO A 20 -0.28 -15.05 3.63
C PRO A 20 0.04 -13.56 3.50
N ALA A 21 0.59 -12.99 4.56
CA ALA A 21 1.11 -11.64 4.51
C ALA A 21 2.21 -11.52 3.44
N ARG A 22 2.23 -10.40 2.70
CA ARG A 22 3.22 -10.12 1.67
C ARG A 22 3.65 -8.67 1.75
N LEU A 23 4.92 -8.44 1.45
CA LEU A 23 5.50 -7.11 1.30
C LEU A 23 6.17 -7.06 -0.08
N TYR A 24 5.82 -6.05 -0.86
CA TYR A 24 6.37 -5.86 -2.20
C TYR A 24 6.27 -4.38 -2.61
N GLN A 25 7.07 -3.98 -3.59
CA GLN A 25 7.02 -2.64 -4.16
C GLN A 25 6.27 -2.66 -5.49
N LEU A 26 5.59 -1.56 -5.80
CA LEU A 26 5.06 -1.35 -7.15
C LEU A 26 6.24 -1.20 -8.14
N PRO A 27 6.08 -1.71 -9.38
CA PRO A 27 7.20 -1.85 -10.32
C PRO A 27 7.75 -0.52 -10.84
N ASP A 28 6.95 0.55 -10.85
CA ASP A 28 7.32 1.84 -11.45
C ASP A 28 7.61 2.91 -10.38
N PRO A 29 8.72 3.67 -10.53
CA PRO A 29 8.91 4.90 -9.78
C PRO A 29 7.99 6.01 -10.33
N PHE A 30 7.31 6.73 -9.45
CA PHE A 30 6.34 7.78 -9.79
C PHE A 30 6.98 9.17 -9.76
N SER A 31 6.54 10.08 -10.64
CA SER A 31 7.13 11.42 -10.72
C SER A 31 6.63 12.37 -9.63
N THR A 32 5.41 12.11 -9.12
CA THR A 32 4.75 12.91 -8.09
C THR A 32 4.17 12.03 -6.98
N LEU A 33 4.04 12.62 -5.78
CA LEU A 33 3.39 11.96 -4.64
C LEU A 33 1.92 11.62 -4.94
N ALA A 34 1.23 12.46 -5.71
CA ALA A 34 -0.16 12.22 -6.08
C ALA A 34 -0.32 10.96 -6.94
N GLU A 35 0.51 10.81 -7.97
CA GLU A 35 0.54 9.60 -8.81
C GLU A 35 0.87 8.34 -8.00
N ALA A 36 1.85 8.42 -7.10
CA ALA A 36 2.21 7.30 -6.23
C ALA A 36 1.03 6.85 -5.35
N LYS A 37 0.31 7.82 -4.75
CA LYS A 37 -0.88 7.52 -3.93
C LYS A 37 -2.02 6.94 -4.76
N GLU A 38 -2.29 7.50 -5.94
CA GLU A 38 -3.35 7.01 -6.82
C GLU A 38 -3.05 5.59 -7.32
N ALA A 39 -1.80 5.30 -7.68
CA ALA A 39 -1.36 3.97 -8.06
C ALA A 39 -1.48 2.97 -6.90
N ALA A 40 -1.10 3.36 -5.68
CA ALA A 40 -1.29 2.54 -4.49
C ALA A 40 -2.77 2.20 -4.27
N VAL A 41 -3.66 3.20 -4.29
CA VAL A 41 -5.10 3.01 -4.10
C VAL A 41 -5.71 2.14 -5.19
N THR A 42 -5.37 2.40 -6.45
CA THR A 42 -5.84 1.62 -7.62
C THR A 42 -5.39 0.16 -7.51
N HIS A 43 -4.13 -0.07 -7.12
CA HIS A 43 -3.59 -1.42 -6.94
C HIS A 43 -4.31 -2.15 -5.80
N ILE A 44 -4.48 -1.50 -4.64
CA ILE A 44 -5.17 -2.07 -3.48
C ILE A 44 -6.63 -2.43 -3.82
N ALA A 45 -7.35 -1.57 -4.54
CA ALA A 45 -8.71 -1.84 -4.99
C ALA A 45 -8.80 -3.10 -5.88
N GLY A 46 -7.73 -3.40 -6.63
CA GLY A 46 -7.63 -4.61 -7.48
C GLY A 46 -7.26 -5.89 -6.72
N LEU A 47 -6.85 -5.83 -5.45
CA LEU A 47 -6.41 -7.01 -4.70
C LEU A 47 -7.58 -7.90 -4.22
N GLY A 48 -8.78 -7.34 -4.15
CA GLY A 48 -9.95 -7.99 -3.54
C GLY A 48 -9.77 -8.24 -2.04
N LEU A 49 -8.88 -7.48 -1.39
CA LEU A 49 -8.64 -7.53 0.05
C LEU A 49 -9.41 -6.40 0.74
N ASP A 50 -9.78 -6.62 2.01
CA ASP A 50 -10.28 -5.53 2.83
C ASP A 50 -9.20 -4.44 2.95
N PRO A 51 -9.53 -3.15 2.76
CA PRO A 51 -8.56 -2.08 2.85
C PRO A 51 -7.88 -1.99 4.23
N SER A 52 -8.50 -2.50 5.30
CA SER A 52 -7.92 -2.59 6.65
C SER A 52 -6.86 -3.69 6.76
N CYS A 53 -6.79 -4.61 5.78
CA CYS A 53 -5.77 -5.64 5.69
C CYS A 53 -4.62 -5.25 4.75
N VAL A 54 -4.59 -4.01 4.25
CA VAL A 54 -3.54 -3.56 3.32
C VAL A 54 -2.97 -2.22 3.75
N LEU A 55 -1.66 -2.22 3.98
CA LEU A 55 -0.86 -1.05 4.25
C LEU A 55 -0.11 -0.62 2.99
N TYR A 56 0.00 0.68 2.77
CA TYR A 56 0.95 1.23 1.81
C TYR A 56 1.82 2.32 2.45
N ASN A 57 3.05 2.39 1.98
CA ASN A 57 4.00 3.45 2.26
C ASN A 57 4.51 4.03 0.95
N VAL A 58 4.51 5.35 0.84
CA VAL A 58 5.17 6.09 -0.24
C VAL A 58 6.48 6.64 0.27
N PHE A 59 7.57 6.32 -0.41
CA PHE A 59 8.90 6.80 -0.10
C PHE A 59 9.37 7.82 -1.13
N ASP A 60 10.06 8.87 -0.67
CA ASP A 60 10.80 9.79 -1.55
C ASP A 60 12.15 9.17 -1.97
N ARG A 61 12.92 9.85 -2.84
CA ARG A 61 14.23 9.40 -3.35
C ARG A 61 15.24 9.04 -2.26
N GLU A 62 15.09 9.65 -1.07
CA GLU A 62 15.97 9.45 0.08
C GLU A 62 15.54 8.25 0.94
N GLY A 63 14.44 7.58 0.59
CA GLY A 63 13.88 6.46 1.34
C GLY A 63 13.05 6.87 2.56
N PHE A 64 12.71 8.16 2.69
CA PHE A 64 11.81 8.63 3.74
C PHE A 64 10.35 8.40 3.38
N THR A 65 9.59 7.86 4.33
CA THR A 65 8.13 7.76 4.21
C THR A 65 7.51 9.16 4.21
N VAL A 66 6.87 9.52 3.10
CA VAL A 66 6.22 10.83 2.91
C VAL A 66 4.68 10.72 2.89
N ALA A 67 4.14 9.52 2.73
CA ALA A 67 2.71 9.23 2.90
C ALA A 67 2.48 7.75 3.23
N SER A 68 1.46 7.46 4.03
CA SER A 68 1.03 6.10 4.35
C SER A 68 -0.48 6.08 4.62
N ASN A 69 -1.13 4.93 4.53
CA ASN A 69 -2.48 4.72 5.08
C ASN A 69 -2.49 4.12 6.49
N ALA A 70 -1.31 3.95 7.12
CA ALA A 70 -1.20 3.41 8.48
C ALA A 70 -2.00 4.22 9.51
N GLU A 71 -2.03 5.55 9.38
CA GLU A 71 -2.83 6.44 10.24
C GLU A 71 -4.35 6.23 10.07
N GLN A 72 -4.77 5.83 8.86
CA GLN A 72 -6.17 5.57 8.54
C GLN A 72 -6.65 4.23 9.16
N MET A 73 -5.74 3.28 9.38
CA MET A 73 -6.05 2.02 10.08
C MET A 73 -6.12 2.19 11.60
N ALA A 74 -5.46 3.21 12.16
CA ALA A 74 -5.46 3.47 13.61
C ALA A 74 -6.77 4.13 14.13
N GLY A 75 -7.68 4.55 13.24
CA GLY A 75 -8.89 5.31 13.57
C GLY A 75 -10.18 4.51 13.73
N SER A 76 -10.13 3.18 13.75
CA SER A 76 -11.30 2.33 14.04
C SER A 76 -11.20 1.74 15.45
N GLY A 77 -11.33 2.61 16.46
CA GLY A 77 -11.35 2.25 17.88
C GLY A 77 -12.54 2.86 18.60
#